data_AF-A0A920N6V4-F1
#
_entry.id   AF-A0A920N6V4-F1
#
_cell.length_a   1.000
_cell.length_b   1.000
_cell.length_c   1.000
_cell.angle_alpha   90.00
_cell.angle_beta   90.00
_cell.angle_gamma   90.00
#
_symmetry.space_group_name_H-M   'P 1'
#
loop_
_entity.id
_entity.type
_entity.pdbx_description
1 polymer ?
#
loop_
_entity_poly.entity_id
_entity_poly.type
_entity_poly.pdbx_seq_one_letter_code
_entity_poly.pdbx_strand_id
1 'polypeptide(L)'
;MASTSVVQAAAVKSVDVLRYTAPDGETYFALPLVAPAKAAKTSSSRDVVILVDTSASQTGSHRVQALAVLDDVLASLGGFGPRSVFCR
;
A
#
# COMPACT_ATOMS: atom_id res chain seq x y z
N MET A 1 7.59 7.58 -34.82
CA MET A 1 7.13 6.24 -34.38
C MET A 1 5.91 6.45 -33.50
N ALA A 2 4.72 6.01 -33.95
CA ALA A 2 3.48 6.15 -33.18
C ALA A 2 3.39 5.00 -32.17
N SER A 3 3.20 5.33 -30.88
CA SER A 3 3.04 4.37 -29.80
C SER A 3 1.54 4.15 -29.58
N THR A 4 1.04 2.96 -29.94
CA THR A 4 -0.36 2.59 -29.76
C THR A 4 -0.51 1.82 -28.45
N SER A 5 -1.18 2.44 -27.47
CA SER A 5 -1.60 1.81 -26.22
C SER A 5 -2.89 1.03 -26.46
N VAL A 6 -2.87 -0.29 -26.22
CA VAL A 6 -4.09 -1.11 -26.16
C VAL A 6 -4.62 -1.10 -24.73
N VAL A 7 -5.84 -0.59 -24.57
CA VAL A 7 -6.56 -0.63 -23.28
C VAL A 7 -7.17 -2.02 -23.11
N GLN A 8 -6.54 -2.86 -22.29
CA GLN A 8 -7.08 -4.15 -21.89
C GLN A 8 -8.33 -3.90 -21.01
N ALA A 9 -9.50 -4.38 -21.44
CA ALA A 9 -10.71 -4.32 -20.63
C ALA A 9 -10.51 -5.14 -19.34
N ALA A 10 -10.63 -4.48 -18.19
CA ALA A 10 -10.53 -5.13 -16.90
C ALA A 10 -11.67 -6.16 -16.75
N ALA A 11 -11.33 -7.39 -16.39
CA ALA A 11 -12.31 -8.42 -16.08
C ALA A 11 -13.21 -7.94 -14.92
N VAL A 12 -14.52 -7.87 -15.17
CA VAL A 12 -15.51 -7.42 -14.18
C VAL A 12 -15.59 -8.49 -13.09
N LYS A 13 -15.07 -8.19 -11.90
CA LYS A 13 -15.26 -9.03 -10.72
C LYS A 13 -16.65 -8.77 -10.15
N SER A 14 -17.51 -9.78 -10.21
CA SER A 14 -18.75 -9.82 -9.44
C SER A 14 -18.40 -10.03 -7.96
N VAL A 15 -18.97 -9.20 -7.08
CA VAL A 15 -18.84 -9.30 -5.63
C VAL A 15 -20.24 -9.46 -5.04
N ASP A 16 -20.40 -10.39 -4.10
CA ASP A 16 -21.67 -10.59 -3.41
C ASP A 16 -21.98 -9.39 -2.53
N VAL A 17 -23.12 -8.74 -2.79
CA VAL A 17 -23.65 -7.66 -1.97
C VAL A 17 -24.54 -8.30 -0.91
N LEU A 18 -24.22 -8.08 0.37
CA LEU A 18 -25.09 -8.49 1.45
C LEU A 18 -26.24 -7.50 1.55
N ARG A 19 -27.48 -8.01 1.56
CA ARG A 19 -28.69 -7.21 1.76
C ARG A 19 -29.34 -7.59 3.07
N TYR A 20 -29.70 -6.59 3.87
CA TYR A 20 -30.45 -6.77 5.11
C TYR A 20 -31.63 -5.80 5.11
N THR A 21 -32.84 -6.30 5.35
CA THR A 21 -34.03 -5.47 5.54
C THR A 21 -34.38 -5.51 7.02
N ALA A 22 -34.36 -4.34 7.66
CA ALA A 22 -34.68 -4.20 9.06
C ALA A 22 -36.21 -4.28 9.29
N PRO A 23 -36.66 -4.59 10.52
CA PRO A 23 -38.10 -4.70 10.84
C PRO A 23 -38.91 -3.40 10.63
N ASP A 24 -38.24 -2.25 10.55
CA ASP A 24 -38.82 -0.95 10.24
C ASP A 24 -39.03 -0.72 8.72
N GLY A 25 -38.59 -1.66 7.88
CA GLY A 25 -38.71 -1.60 6.43
C GLY A 25 -37.49 -1.03 5.73
N GLU A 26 -36.50 -0.51 6.47
CA GLU A 26 -35.27 0.04 5.87
C GLU A 26 -34.39 -1.07 5.32
N THR A 27 -33.79 -0.82 4.15
CA THR A 27 -32.93 -1.80 3.46
C THR A 27 -31.50 -1.32 3.39
N TYR A 28 -30.60 -2.15 3.92
CA TYR A 28 -29.16 -1.91 3.98
C TYR A 28 -28.43 -2.84 3.03
N PHE A 29 -27.37 -2.30 2.42
CA PHE A 29 -26.47 -3.04 1.55
C PHE A 29 -25.04 -2.92 2.07
N ALA A 30 -24.31 -4.04 2.10
CA ALA A 30 -22.89 -4.06 2.41
C ALA A 30 -22.13 -4.70 1.25
N LEU A 31 -21.06 -4.04 0.81
CA LEU A 31 -20.16 -4.55 -0.21
C LEU A 31 -18.81 -4.91 0.43
N PRO A 32 -18.56 -6.20 0.71
CA PRO A 32 -17.28 -6.62 1.28
C PRO A 32 -16.18 -6.54 0.23
N LEU A 33 -15.16 -5.72 0.49
CA LEU A 33 -13.96 -5.67 -0.33
C LEU A 33 -12.92 -6.63 0.24
N VAL A 34 -12.80 -7.81 -0.37
CA VAL A 34 -11.82 -8.82 0.04
C VAL A 34 -10.66 -8.82 -0.95
N ALA A 35 -9.43 -8.73 -0.44
CA ALA A 35 -8.25 -8.97 -1.26
C ALA A 35 -8.30 -10.42 -1.80
N PRO A 36 -8.04 -10.67 -3.10
CA PRO A 36 -8.13 -12.02 -3.64
C PRO A 36 -7.19 -12.97 -2.88
N ALA A 37 -7.66 -14.19 -2.55
CA ALA A 37 -6.89 -15.18 -1.78
C ALA A 37 -5.58 -15.61 -2.47
N LYS A 38 -5.59 -15.57 -3.81
CA LYS A 38 -4.41 -15.54 -4.68
C LYS A 38 -4.37 -14.22 -5.43
N ALA A 39 -4.38 -13.10 -4.73
CA ALA A 39 -3.51 -12.03 -5.16
C ALA A 39 -2.15 -12.73 -5.23
N ALA A 40 -1.72 -13.13 -6.43
CA ALA A 40 -0.31 -13.32 -6.65
C ALA A 40 0.35 -12.15 -5.93
N LYS A 41 1.49 -12.38 -5.28
CA LYS A 41 2.36 -11.26 -4.95
C LYS A 41 2.72 -10.65 -6.30
N THR A 42 1.82 -9.85 -6.85
CA THR A 42 2.11 -8.84 -7.81
C THR A 42 2.94 -7.94 -6.93
N SER A 43 4.24 -8.21 -6.96
CA SER A 43 5.27 -7.26 -6.63
C SER A 43 5.13 -6.14 -7.67
N SER A 44 3.96 -5.50 -7.72
CA SER A 44 3.84 -4.18 -8.30
C SER A 44 4.86 -3.40 -7.51
N SER A 45 5.95 -3.00 -8.18
CA SER A 45 6.93 -2.10 -7.62
C SER A 45 6.15 -0.96 -6.96
N ARG A 46 6.30 -0.85 -5.64
CA ARG A 46 5.71 0.22 -4.85
C ARG A 46 6.81 1.22 -4.63
N ASP A 47 6.56 2.46 -5.01
CA ASP A 47 7.44 3.56 -4.64
C ASP A 47 7.11 3.93 -3.18
N VAL A 48 8.06 3.68 -2.29
CA VAL A 48 7.95 3.98 -0.86
C VAL A 48 8.93 5.10 -0.54
N VAL A 49 8.42 6.22 -0.03
CA VAL A 49 9.23 7.36 0.39
C VAL A 49 9.25 7.42 1.91
N ILE A 50 10.44 7.40 2.50
CA ILE A 50 10.65 7.52 3.94
C ILE A 50 11.26 8.90 4.21
N LEU A 51 10.58 9.71 5.01
CA LEU A 51 11.05 11.04 5.43
C LEU A 51 11.63 10.93 6.84
N VAL A 52 12.90 11.30 6.97
CA VAL A 52 13.61 11.35 8.25
C VAL A 52 13.86 12.81 8.60
N ASP A 53 13.35 13.25 9.76
CA ASP A 53 13.68 14.56 10.31
C ASP A 53 15.13 14.55 10.80
N THR A 54 15.97 15.46 10.28
CA THR A 54 17.37 15.60 10.67
C THR A 54 17.66 16.84 11.51
N SER A 55 16.62 17.50 12.02
CA SER A 55 16.71 18.64 12.93
C SER A 55 17.60 18.37 14.16
N ALA A 56 18.10 19.42 14.80
CA ALA A 56 19.01 19.31 15.95
C ALA A 56 18.41 18.51 17.13
N SER A 57 17.08 18.57 17.33
CA SER A 57 16.36 17.78 18.33
C SER A 57 16.39 16.27 18.09
N GLN A 58 16.78 15.84 16.89
CA GLN A 58 16.88 14.44 16.51
C GLN A 58 18.29 13.87 16.68
N THR A 59 19.24 14.64 17.23
CA THR A 59 20.60 14.16 17.52
C THR A 59 20.64 13.20 18.72
N GLY A 60 21.79 12.56 18.95
CA GLY A 60 21.98 11.63 20.07
C GLY A 60 21.20 10.32 19.88
N SER A 61 20.52 9.87 20.93
CA SER A 61 19.80 8.59 20.96
C SER A 61 18.71 8.49 19.90
N HIS A 62 18.02 9.60 19.59
CA HIS A 62 16.98 9.64 18.58
C HIS A 62 17.52 9.26 17.20
N ARG A 63 18.68 9.80 16.81
CA ARG A 63 19.34 9.46 15.54
C ARG A 63 19.75 7.99 15.48
N VAL A 64 20.36 7.49 16.55
CA VAL A 64 20.84 6.10 16.60
C VAL A 64 19.68 5.12 16.46
N GLN A 65 18.58 5.36 17.18
CA GLN A 65 17.39 4.51 17.12
C GLN A 65 16.67 4.63 15.77
N ALA A 66 16.52 5.85 15.23
CA ALA A 66 15.88 6.06 13.94
C ALA A 66 16.61 5.35 12.80
N LEU A 67 17.96 5.36 12.80
CA LEU A 67 18.75 4.66 11.79
C LEU A 67 18.67 3.14 11.95
N ALA A 68 18.70 2.61 13.19
CA ALA A 68 18.56 1.18 13.42
C ALA A 68 17.18 0.66 12.92
N VAL A 69 16.10 1.38 13.22
CA VAL A 69 14.75 1.03 12.73
C VAL A 69 14.68 1.17 11.21
N LEU A 70 15.32 2.18 10.63
CA LEU A 70 15.36 2.35 9.18
C LEU A 70 16.03 1.15 8.51
N ASP A 71 17.16 0.67 9.05
CA ASP A 71 17.86 -0.50 8.53
C ASP A 71 16.98 -1.76 8.59
N ASP A 72 16.29 -1.99 9.71
CA ASP A 72 15.36 -3.12 9.87
C ASP A 72 14.19 -3.03 8.88
N VAL A 73 13.61 -1.84 8.70
CA VAL A 73 12.54 -1.60 7.72
C VAL A 73 13.03 -1.89 6.31
N LEU A 74 14.19 -1.36 5.92
CA LEU A 74 14.77 -1.58 4.59
C LEU A 74 15.12 -3.05 4.34
N ALA A 75 15.56 -3.79 5.36
CA ALA A 75 15.78 -5.22 5.28
C ALA A 75 14.47 -6.00 5.09
N SER A 76 13.40 -5.60 5.80
CA SER A 76 12.08 -6.25 5.75
C SER A 76 11.36 -6.08 4.40
N LEU A 77 11.64 -4.99 3.67
CA LEU A 77 11.00 -4.68 2.39
C LEU A 77 11.48 -5.57 1.23
N GLY A 78 12.55 -6.36 1.41
CA GLY A 78 13.08 -7.23 0.37
C GLY A 78 13.71 -6.49 -0.82
N GLY A 79 14.40 -7.23 -1.69
CA GLY A 79 15.19 -6.70 -2.81
C GLY A 79 14.42 -6.21 -4.03
N PHE A 80 13.19 -5.70 -3.88
CA PHE A 80 12.35 -5.29 -5.00
C PHE A 80 12.06 -3.77 -4.97
N GLY A 81 12.76 -3.01 -5.82
CA GLY A 81 12.42 -1.64 -6.21
C GLY A 81 13.47 -0.57 -5.88
N PRO A 82 13.47 0.57 -6.60
CA PRO A 82 14.29 1.74 -6.25
C PRO A 82 13.88 2.27 -4.88
N ARG A 83 14.86 2.57 -4.03
CA ARG A 83 14.67 3.03 -2.64
C ARG A 83 15.11 4.48 -2.53
N SER A 84 14.19 5.35 -2.13
CA SER A 84 14.48 6.78 -1.94
C SER A 84 14.20 7.16 -0.49
N VAL A 85 15.26 7.43 0.26
CA VAL A 85 15.18 8.03 1.60
C VAL A 85 15.46 9.52 1.44
N PHE A 86 14.55 10.36 1.95
CA PHE A 86 14.72 11.80 1.94
C PHE A 86 14.95 12.30 3.35
N CYS A 87 16.07 12.98 3.54
CA CYS A 87 16.41 13.66 4.78
C CYS A 87 15.92 15.11 4.69
N ARG A 88 15.15 15.55 5.69
CA ARG A 88 14.76 16.96 5.83
C ARG A 88 15.78 17.72 6.66
#